data_AF-A0A172UUC2-F1
#
_entry.id   AF-A0A172UUC2-F1
#
_cell.length_a   1.000
_cell.length_b   1.000
_cell.length_c   1.000
_cell.angle_alpha   90.00
_cell.angle_beta   90.00
_cell.angle_gamma   90.00
#
_symmetry.space_group_name_H-M   'P 1'
#
loop_
_entity.id
_entity.type
_entity.pdbx_description
1 polymer ?
#
loop_
_entity_poly.entity_id
_entity_poly.type
_entity_poly.pdbx_seq_one_letter_code
_entity_poly.pdbx_strand_id
1 'polypeptide(L)'
;MVQLHAVHAGLALTRPTRDVDMILHIETGAATFAGVRDELERLGYALHEPVGEGPAHRFVRGPDSAETVDVMVADHLPPKWHPKVLRRTVFAVPGGTSALRKTVNCEMDTGETTVMLSVPDVLGALVLKGAAYIEDSRDTSRHLDDAAVLACAATDPVGDRARMIGSDRRRVTALWKVLQDENHRSWLATGRNARRGRAALRVLVGS
;
A
#
# COMPACT_ATOMS: atom_id res chain seq x y z
N MET A 1 -0.97 -5.41 2.66
CA MET A 1 -2.01 -5.51 1.59
C MET A 1 -1.68 -6.51 0.47
N VAL A 2 -0.48 -6.51 -0.14
CA VAL A 2 -0.19 -7.36 -1.32
C VAL A 2 -0.34 -8.85 -1.01
N GLN A 3 0.26 -9.32 0.08
CA GLN A 3 0.18 -10.73 0.50
C GLN A 3 -1.25 -11.17 0.78
N LEU A 4 -2.08 -10.29 1.35
CA LEU A 4 -3.48 -10.60 1.67
C LEU A 4 -4.28 -10.85 0.39
N HIS A 5 -4.15 -9.96 -0.59
CA HIS A 5 -4.77 -10.15 -1.90
C HIS A 5 -4.21 -11.37 -2.63
N ALA A 6 -2.92 -11.65 -2.49
CA ALA A 6 -2.31 -12.86 -3.05
C ALA A 6 -2.91 -14.13 -2.44
N VAL A 7 -2.99 -14.22 -1.11
CA VAL A 7 -3.58 -15.36 -0.39
C VAL A 7 -5.06 -15.52 -0.76
N HIS A 8 -5.83 -14.43 -0.72
CA HIS A 8 -7.24 -14.45 -1.07
C HIS A 8 -7.48 -14.93 -2.51
N ALA A 9 -6.59 -14.57 -3.44
CA ALA A 9 -6.64 -15.01 -4.83
C ALA A 9 -6.00 -16.39 -5.09
N GLY A 10 -5.51 -17.09 -4.06
CA GLY A 10 -4.84 -18.39 -4.20
C GLY A 10 -3.49 -18.33 -4.92
N LEU A 11 -2.82 -17.17 -4.88
CA LEU A 11 -1.50 -16.97 -5.47
C LEU A 11 -0.39 -17.40 -4.50
N ALA A 12 0.73 -17.86 -5.04
CA ALA A 12 1.90 -18.17 -4.24
C ALA A 12 2.44 -16.91 -3.56
N LEU A 13 2.72 -17.01 -2.26
CA LEU A 13 3.38 -15.94 -1.52
C LEU A 13 4.84 -15.85 -1.97
N THR A 14 5.25 -14.65 -2.36
CA THR A 14 6.58 -14.41 -2.94
C THR A 14 7.64 -14.07 -1.89
N ARG A 15 7.23 -13.54 -0.74
CA ARG A 15 8.12 -13.20 0.40
C ARG A 15 7.30 -12.98 1.68
N PRO A 16 7.84 -13.25 2.88
CA PRO A 16 7.32 -12.70 4.13
C PRO A 16 7.62 -11.19 4.23
N THR A 17 6.78 -10.45 4.95
CA THR A 17 7.01 -9.03 5.27
C THR A 17 6.97 -8.87 6.79
N ARG A 18 7.92 -8.11 7.34
CA ARG A 18 7.92 -7.72 8.75
C ARG A 18 7.52 -6.25 8.93
N ASP A 19 7.39 -5.53 7.82
CA ASP A 19 7.02 -4.13 7.79
C ASP A 19 5.50 -4.01 7.64
N VAL A 20 4.91 -3.11 8.43
CA VAL A 20 3.48 -2.77 8.40
C VAL A 20 3.30 -1.33 7.99
N ASP A 21 2.65 -1.10 6.86
CA ASP A 21 2.23 0.23 6.41
C ASP A 21 0.77 0.49 6.82
N MET A 22 0.51 1.62 7.49
CA MET A 22 -0.85 2.07 7.80
C MET A 22 -1.10 3.52 7.36
N ILE A 23 -2.29 3.76 6.82
CA ILE A 23 -2.77 5.11 6.45
C ILE A 23 -3.93 5.45 7.38
N LEU A 24 -3.76 6.49 8.19
CA LEU A 24 -4.78 6.93 9.14
C LEU A 24 -5.82 7.80 8.44
N HIS A 25 -7.11 7.44 8.60
CA HIS A 25 -8.22 8.24 8.12
C HIS A 25 -8.61 9.32 9.14
N ILE A 26 -7.69 10.24 9.40
CA ILE A 26 -7.78 11.22 10.50
C ILE A 26 -8.98 12.18 10.38
N GLU A 27 -9.50 12.41 9.18
CA GLU A 27 -10.67 13.27 8.95
C GLU A 27 -11.97 12.70 9.54
N THR A 28 -12.02 11.39 9.79
CA THR A 28 -13.16 10.74 10.46
C THR A 28 -13.18 10.97 11.96
N GLY A 29 -12.07 11.41 12.56
CA GLY A 29 -11.89 11.49 14.00
C GLY A 29 -11.78 10.14 14.73
N ALA A 30 -11.97 9.01 14.04
CA ALA A 30 -11.90 7.67 14.64
C ALA A 30 -10.49 7.27 15.08
N ALA A 31 -9.46 7.87 14.47
CA ALA A 31 -8.07 7.68 14.83
C ALA A 31 -7.31 9.01 14.75
N THR A 32 -6.37 9.21 15.67
CA THR A 32 -5.42 10.32 15.64
C THR A 32 -4.00 9.76 15.61
N PHE A 33 -3.05 10.51 15.04
CA PHE A 33 -1.65 10.11 15.04
C PHE A 33 -1.11 9.92 16.47
N ALA A 34 -1.49 10.81 17.39
CA ALA A 34 -1.08 10.71 18.80
C ALA A 34 -1.61 9.43 19.46
N GLY A 35 -2.90 9.10 19.29
CA GLY A 35 -3.45 7.87 19.87
C GLY A 35 -2.82 6.60 19.30
N VAL A 36 -2.54 6.56 18.00
CA VAL A 36 -1.84 5.42 17.37
C VAL A 36 -0.40 5.33 17.87
N ARG A 37 0.28 6.47 18.02
CA ARG A 37 1.61 6.54 18.60
C ARG A 37 1.62 5.96 20.02
N ASP A 38 0.71 6.38 20.88
CA ASP A 38 0.65 5.93 22.28
C ASP A 38 0.47 4.40 22.36
N GLU A 39 -0.38 3.83 21.48
CA GLU A 39 -0.58 2.37 21.45
C GLU A 39 0.64 1.62 20.90
N LEU A 40 1.32 2.14 19.88
CA LEU A 40 2.57 1.57 19.38
C LEU A 40 3.68 1.62 20.44
N GLU A 41 3.78 2.73 21.19
CA GLU A 41 4.73 2.88 22.30
C GLU A 41 4.44 1.88 23.42
N ARG A 42 3.16 1.61 23.74
CA ARG A 42 2.77 0.55 24.68
C ARG A 42 3.15 -0.85 24.20
N LEU A 43 3.16 -1.08 22.89
CA LEU A 43 3.63 -2.32 22.27
C LEU A 43 5.16 -2.39 22.17
N GLY A 44 5.88 -1.40 22.67
CA GLY A 44 7.34 -1.35 22.69
C GLY A 44 7.98 -0.85 21.39
N TYR A 45 7.21 -0.26 20.48
CA TYR A 45 7.77 0.48 19.36
C TYR A 45 8.18 1.87 19.80
N ALA A 46 9.22 2.43 19.17
CA ALA A 46 9.61 3.82 19.34
C ALA A 46 9.48 4.57 18.03
N LEU A 47 9.02 5.83 18.08
CA LEU A 47 9.06 6.71 16.91
C LEU A 47 10.51 6.94 16.50
N HIS A 48 10.85 6.52 15.29
CA HIS A 48 12.18 6.72 14.72
C HIS A 48 12.31 8.15 14.20
N GLU A 49 13.26 8.91 14.75
CA GLU A 49 13.54 10.25 14.25
C GLU A 49 14.13 10.18 12.83
N PRO A 50 13.52 10.81 11.83
CA PRO A 50 14.03 10.78 10.46
C PRO A 50 15.39 11.49 10.38
N VAL A 51 16.28 10.98 9.52
CA VAL A 51 17.54 11.64 9.22
C VAL A 51 17.27 12.87 8.34
N GLY A 52 17.78 14.03 8.74
CA GLY A 52 17.59 15.30 8.03
C GLY A 52 16.19 15.91 8.18
N GLU A 53 15.71 16.51 7.10
CA GLU A 53 14.41 17.23 7.03
C GLU A 53 13.24 16.33 6.60
N GLY A 54 13.45 15.00 6.58
CA GLY A 54 12.43 14.03 6.17
C GLY A 54 11.21 14.01 7.11
N PRO A 55 10.04 13.55 6.63
CA PRO A 55 8.83 13.46 7.43
C PRO A 55 8.90 12.34 8.47
N ALA A 56 8.27 12.54 9.62
CA ALA A 56 8.17 11.52 10.65
C ALA A 56 6.98 10.59 10.37
N HIS A 57 7.21 9.28 10.40
CA HIS A 57 6.18 8.27 10.12
C HIS A 57 6.56 6.87 10.63
N ARG A 58 7.87 6.58 10.70
CA ARG A 58 8.37 5.25 11.03
C ARG A 58 8.46 5.00 12.53
N PHE A 59 7.97 3.85 12.95
CA PHE A 59 8.12 3.28 14.29
C PHE A 59 8.95 2.00 14.19
N VAL A 60 9.83 1.78 15.16
CA VAL A 60 10.76 0.63 15.16
C VAL A 60 10.73 -0.13 16.48
N ARG A 61 10.90 -1.44 16.43
CA ARG A 61 11.00 -2.33 17.59
C ARG A 61 12.04 -3.43 17.37
N GLY A 62 12.67 -3.87 18.45
CA GLY A 62 13.66 -4.96 18.43
C GLY A 62 15.08 -4.50 18.06
N PRO A 63 16.07 -5.41 18.13
CA PRO A 63 17.45 -5.12 17.78
C PRO A 63 17.55 -4.69 16.31
N ASP A 64 18.39 -3.69 16.04
CA ASP A 64 18.63 -3.13 14.70
C ASP A 64 17.36 -2.72 13.93
N SER A 65 16.30 -2.33 14.64
CA SER A 65 14.99 -2.00 14.04
C SER A 65 14.40 -3.14 13.20
N ALA A 66 14.53 -4.39 13.68
CA ALA A 66 14.08 -5.59 12.99
C ALA A 66 12.59 -5.62 12.64
N GLU A 67 11.76 -4.86 13.35
CA GLU A 67 10.34 -4.66 13.06
C GLU A 67 10.03 -3.19 12.83
N THR A 68 9.29 -2.89 11.76
CA THR A 68 8.93 -1.53 11.42
C THR A 68 7.43 -1.36 11.18
N VAL A 69 6.92 -0.22 11.61
CA VAL A 69 5.55 0.21 11.34
C VAL A 69 5.58 1.63 10.81
N ASP A 70 5.20 1.81 9.55
CA ASP A 70 5.11 3.11 8.91
C ASP A 70 3.67 3.64 9.07
N VAL A 71 3.51 4.64 9.93
CA VAL A 71 2.24 5.31 10.24
C VAL A 71 2.14 6.62 9.48
N MET A 72 1.22 6.67 8.53
CA MET A 72 1.13 7.75 7.55
C MET A 72 -0.29 8.31 7.47
N VAL A 73 -0.45 9.40 6.73
CA VAL A 73 -1.75 10.04 6.49
C VAL A 73 -2.04 10.11 4.99
N ALA A 74 -3.28 10.40 4.61
CA ALA A 74 -3.65 10.53 3.21
C ALA A 74 -3.01 11.76 2.55
N ASP A 75 -2.72 11.69 1.24
CA ASP A 75 -2.38 12.88 0.44
C ASP A 75 -3.58 13.82 0.30
N HIS A 76 -3.32 15.11 0.07
CA HIS A 76 -4.34 16.17 -0.10
C HIS A 76 -5.21 16.46 1.12
N LEU A 77 -4.74 16.12 2.32
CA LEU A 77 -5.40 16.58 3.55
C LEU A 77 -5.43 18.11 3.62
N PRO A 78 -6.47 18.72 4.20
CA PRO A 78 -6.42 20.16 4.51
C PRO A 78 -5.29 20.47 5.50
N PRO A 79 -4.62 21.66 5.42
CA PRO A 79 -3.51 22.01 6.31
C PRO A 79 -3.78 21.84 7.80
N LYS A 80 -5.01 22.15 8.25
CA LYS A 80 -5.44 22.00 9.65
C LYS A 80 -5.45 20.56 10.17
N TRP A 81 -5.55 19.58 9.28
CA TRP A 81 -5.60 18.16 9.63
C TRP A 81 -4.23 17.50 9.58
N HIS A 82 -3.20 18.16 9.07
CA HIS A 82 -1.86 17.57 9.00
C HIS A 82 -1.27 17.41 10.42
N PRO A 83 -1.10 16.17 10.91
CA PRO A 83 -0.52 15.96 12.22
C PRO A 83 0.95 16.35 12.20
N LYS A 84 1.44 16.85 13.33
CA LYS A 84 2.85 17.16 13.52
C LYS A 84 3.43 16.37 14.69
N VAL A 85 4.63 15.86 14.51
CA VAL A 85 5.41 15.15 15.53
C VAL A 85 6.89 15.45 15.32
N LEU A 86 7.67 15.58 16.39
CA LEU A 86 9.07 16.03 16.32
C LEU A 86 9.25 17.32 15.50
N ARG A 87 8.30 18.26 15.63
CA ARG A 87 8.20 19.52 14.86
C ARG A 87 8.08 19.35 13.34
N ARG A 88 7.85 18.13 12.85
CA ARG A 88 7.73 17.78 11.43
C ARG A 88 6.32 17.34 11.10
N THR A 89 5.92 17.53 9.85
CA THR A 89 4.64 17.00 9.36
C THR A 89 4.74 15.49 9.18
N VAL A 90 3.68 14.77 9.57
CA VAL A 90 3.58 13.33 9.32
C VAL A 90 3.53 13.07 7.81
N PHE A 91 4.18 11.99 7.35
CA PHE A 91 4.24 11.68 5.93
C PHE A 91 2.84 11.46 5.33
N ALA A 92 2.53 12.20 4.27
CA ALA A 92 1.31 12.04 3.50
C ALA A 92 1.57 11.14 2.29
N VAL A 93 0.92 9.97 2.26
CA VAL A 93 1.17 8.96 1.23
C VAL A 93 0.57 9.38 -0.09
N PRO A 94 1.35 9.51 -1.17
CA PRO A 94 0.81 9.68 -2.51
C PRO A 94 -0.16 8.54 -2.86
N GLY A 95 -1.43 8.89 -3.09
CA GLY A 95 -2.51 7.94 -3.36
C GLY A 95 -3.26 7.44 -2.13
N GLY A 96 -2.90 7.91 -0.94
CA GLY A 96 -3.61 7.59 0.30
C GLY A 96 -5.08 7.94 0.27
N THR A 97 -5.48 9.10 -0.26
CA THR A 97 -6.90 9.48 -0.37
C THR A 97 -7.68 8.51 -1.26
N SER A 98 -7.08 8.08 -2.37
CA SER A 98 -7.72 7.12 -3.27
C SER A 98 -7.85 5.74 -2.63
N ALA A 99 -6.80 5.29 -1.93
CA ALA A 99 -6.77 4.02 -1.23
C ALA A 99 -7.80 3.94 -0.09
N LEU A 100 -7.94 5.01 0.71
CA LEU A 100 -8.94 5.08 1.79
C LEU A 100 -10.38 5.02 1.29
N ARG A 101 -10.65 5.48 0.07
CA ARG A 101 -11.98 5.38 -0.58
C ARG A 101 -12.26 4.03 -1.22
N LYS A 102 -11.25 3.15 -1.26
CA LYS A 102 -11.29 1.84 -1.90
C LYS A 102 -10.91 0.76 -0.88
N THR A 103 -11.40 0.87 0.35
CA THR A 103 -11.12 -0.13 1.38
C THR A 103 -12.13 -1.26 1.35
N VAL A 104 -11.64 -2.44 1.70
CA VAL A 104 -12.43 -3.64 1.99
C VAL A 104 -12.04 -4.14 3.37
N ASN A 105 -12.99 -4.77 4.07
CA ASN A 105 -12.73 -5.42 5.33
C ASN A 105 -12.24 -6.85 5.07
N CYS A 106 -11.08 -7.18 5.62
CA CYS A 106 -10.49 -8.50 5.57
C CYS A 106 -10.53 -9.11 6.97
N GLU A 107 -11.23 -10.22 7.09
CA GLU A 107 -11.20 -11.06 8.28
C GLU A 107 -9.94 -11.92 8.25
N MET A 108 -9.19 -11.92 9.35
CA MET A 108 -7.99 -12.74 9.50
C MET A 108 -8.10 -13.61 10.73
N ASP A 109 -8.00 -14.91 10.52
CA ASP A 109 -7.84 -15.87 11.58
C ASP A 109 -6.34 -16.01 11.90
N THR A 110 -5.95 -15.65 13.12
CA THR A 110 -4.57 -15.81 13.60
C THR A 110 -4.32 -17.16 14.27
N GLY A 111 -5.34 -18.04 14.32
CA GLY A 111 -5.36 -19.28 15.10
C GLY A 111 -5.73 -19.07 16.57
N GLU A 112 -5.55 -17.85 17.09
CA GLU A 112 -5.92 -17.48 18.46
C GLU A 112 -7.16 -16.59 18.51
N THR A 113 -7.32 -15.71 17.51
CA THR A 113 -8.44 -14.78 17.42
C THR A 113 -8.71 -14.42 15.98
N THR A 114 -9.91 -13.90 15.75
CA THR A 114 -10.30 -13.33 14.47
C THR A 114 -10.18 -11.82 14.52
N VAL A 115 -9.32 -11.25 13.68
CA VAL A 115 -9.05 -9.82 13.59
C VAL A 115 -9.64 -9.26 12.30
N MET A 116 -10.29 -8.11 12.39
CA MET A 116 -10.78 -7.39 11.22
C MET A 116 -9.79 -6.30 10.82
N LEU A 117 -9.26 -6.37 9.60
CA LEU A 117 -8.39 -5.35 9.03
C LEU A 117 -9.07 -4.63 7.86
N SER A 118 -9.07 -3.29 7.90
CA SER A 118 -9.45 -2.49 6.73
C SER A 118 -8.23 -2.31 5.84
N VAL A 119 -8.29 -2.82 4.60
CA VAL A 119 -7.19 -2.77 3.64
C VAL A 119 -7.66 -2.19 2.31
N PRO A 120 -6.79 -1.51 1.55
CA PRO A 120 -7.14 -1.13 0.18
C PRO A 120 -7.49 -2.38 -0.63
N ASP A 121 -8.54 -2.32 -1.44
CA ASP A 121 -8.88 -3.31 -2.46
C ASP A 121 -7.76 -3.40 -3.51
N VAL A 122 -7.89 -4.34 -4.46
CA VAL A 122 -6.85 -4.55 -5.49
C VAL A 122 -6.55 -3.27 -6.29
N LEU A 123 -7.57 -2.48 -6.64
CA LEU A 123 -7.38 -1.22 -7.35
C LEU A 123 -6.66 -0.17 -6.50
N GLY A 124 -7.10 0.04 -5.25
CA GLY A 124 -6.46 0.96 -4.31
C GLY A 124 -5.00 0.57 -4.05
N ALA A 125 -4.74 -0.73 -3.93
CA ALA A 125 -3.41 -1.27 -3.77
C ALA A 125 -2.52 -1.04 -5.01
N LEU A 126 -3.04 -1.26 -6.22
CA LEU A 126 -2.34 -0.96 -7.47
C LEU A 126 -2.03 0.53 -7.60
N VAL A 127 -2.96 1.40 -7.21
CA VAL A 127 -2.75 2.86 -7.21
C VAL A 127 -1.60 3.25 -6.28
N LEU A 128 -1.56 2.71 -5.06
CA LEU A 128 -0.46 2.96 -4.12
C LEU A 128 0.88 2.46 -4.66
N LYS A 129 0.93 1.26 -5.24
CA LYS A 129 2.17 0.75 -5.86
C LYS A 129 2.60 1.57 -7.08
N GLY A 130 1.66 2.05 -7.87
CA GLY A 130 1.93 2.96 -8.98
C GLY A 130 2.42 4.33 -8.52
N ALA A 131 1.93 4.84 -7.39
CA ALA A 131 2.44 6.05 -6.78
C ALA A 131 3.86 5.86 -6.26
N ALA A 132 4.10 4.79 -5.50
CA ALA A 132 5.43 4.46 -4.97
C ALA A 132 6.45 4.24 -6.10
N TYR A 133 6.05 3.57 -7.20
CA TYR A 133 6.90 3.40 -8.39
C TYR A 133 7.32 4.72 -9.04
N ILE A 134 6.46 5.75 -9.01
CA ILE A 134 6.76 7.07 -9.57
C ILE A 134 7.70 7.86 -8.65
N GLU A 135 7.49 7.78 -7.33
CA GLU A 135 8.14 8.66 -6.35
C GLU A 135 9.42 8.05 -5.75
N ASP A 136 9.50 6.72 -5.57
CA ASP A 136 10.69 6.05 -5.00
C ASP A 136 11.53 5.36 -6.09
N SER A 137 12.50 6.09 -6.61
CA SER A 137 13.44 5.60 -7.62
C SER A 137 14.38 4.50 -7.11
N ARG A 138 14.52 4.32 -5.79
CA ARG A 138 15.49 3.38 -5.18
C ARG A 138 14.97 1.95 -5.14
N ASP A 139 13.64 1.77 -5.13
CA ASP A 139 13.00 0.47 -4.90
C ASP A 139 11.91 0.16 -5.94
N THR A 140 12.05 0.76 -7.13
CA THR A 140 11.10 0.65 -8.25
C THR A 140 10.74 -0.80 -8.58
N SER A 141 11.71 -1.71 -8.56
CA SER A 141 11.44 -3.09 -8.94
C SER A 141 10.56 -3.83 -7.95
N ARG A 142 10.67 -3.55 -6.65
CA ARG A 142 9.79 -4.15 -5.64
C ARG A 142 8.35 -3.72 -5.84
N HIS A 143 8.15 -2.45 -6.21
CA HIS A 143 6.82 -1.93 -6.52
C HIS A 143 6.23 -2.59 -7.78
N LEU A 144 7.05 -2.89 -8.79
CA LEU A 144 6.63 -3.62 -9.99
C LEU A 144 6.28 -5.09 -9.68
N ASP A 145 7.08 -5.77 -8.84
CA ASP A 145 6.81 -7.15 -8.42
C ASP A 145 5.49 -7.25 -7.64
N ASP A 146 5.29 -6.36 -6.67
CA ASP A 146 4.03 -6.26 -5.92
C ASP A 146 2.84 -5.93 -6.84
N ALA A 147 3.03 -5.03 -7.82
CA ALA A 147 1.99 -4.66 -8.79
C ALA A 147 1.61 -5.83 -9.72
N ALA A 148 2.58 -6.63 -10.16
CA ALA A 148 2.33 -7.82 -10.96
C ALA A 148 1.48 -8.85 -10.20
N VAL A 149 1.79 -9.08 -8.91
CA VAL A 149 0.99 -9.94 -8.03
C VAL A 149 -0.43 -9.40 -7.85
N LEU A 150 -0.58 -8.11 -7.53
CA LEU A 150 -1.90 -7.48 -7.37
C LEU A 150 -2.72 -7.54 -8.65
N ALA A 151 -2.11 -7.32 -9.81
CA ALA A 151 -2.78 -7.45 -11.10
C ALA A 151 -3.34 -8.86 -11.33
N CYS A 152 -2.60 -9.89 -10.93
CA CYS A 152 -3.07 -11.28 -10.98
C CYS A 152 -4.26 -11.55 -10.04
N ALA A 153 -4.36 -10.81 -8.94
CA ALA A 153 -5.46 -10.90 -7.98
C ALA A 153 -6.71 -10.11 -8.40
N ALA A 154 -6.66 -9.31 -9.48
CA ALA A 154 -7.80 -8.55 -9.95
C ALA A 154 -8.95 -9.47 -10.43
N THR A 155 -10.17 -9.19 -9.98
CA THR A 155 -11.38 -9.97 -10.27
C THR A 155 -12.34 -9.27 -11.23
N ASP A 156 -12.50 -7.95 -11.12
CA ASP A 156 -13.32 -7.13 -12.03
C ASP A 156 -12.57 -5.88 -12.53
N PRO A 157 -11.61 -6.04 -13.47
CA PRO A 157 -10.86 -4.91 -14.02
C PRO A 157 -11.73 -3.87 -14.76
N VAL A 158 -12.90 -4.27 -15.26
CA VAL A 158 -13.83 -3.37 -15.98
C VAL A 158 -14.54 -2.45 -14.98
N GLY A 159 -15.10 -3.01 -13.92
CA GLY A 159 -15.69 -2.25 -12.82
C GLY A 159 -14.64 -1.37 -12.12
N ASP A 160 -13.46 -1.91 -11.85
CA ASP A 160 -12.35 -1.17 -11.26
C ASP A 160 -11.95 0.06 -12.08
N ARG A 161 -11.90 -0.07 -13.42
CA ARG A 161 -11.64 1.07 -14.30
C ARG A 161 -12.67 2.18 -14.12
N ALA A 162 -13.94 1.86 -13.91
CA ALA A 162 -15.00 2.83 -13.70
C ALA A 162 -14.89 3.55 -12.34
N ARG A 163 -14.24 2.93 -11.34
CA ARG A 163 -14.02 3.48 -9.99
C ARG A 163 -12.76 4.33 -9.84
N MET A 164 -11.95 4.46 -10.90
CA MET A 164 -10.74 5.28 -10.88
C MET A 164 -11.07 6.76 -10.67
N ILE A 165 -10.32 7.43 -9.79
CA ILE A 165 -10.45 8.87 -9.51
C ILE A 165 -9.10 9.57 -9.57
N GLY A 166 -9.11 10.89 -9.82
CA GLY A 166 -7.92 11.73 -9.77
C GLY A 166 -6.73 11.14 -10.55
N SER A 167 -5.61 10.91 -9.84
CA SER A 167 -4.36 10.39 -10.43
C SER A 167 -4.30 8.86 -10.58
N ASP A 168 -5.37 8.12 -10.28
CA ASP A 168 -5.37 6.65 -10.33
C ASP A 168 -4.93 6.13 -11.70
N ARG A 169 -5.55 6.65 -12.78
CA ARG A 169 -5.21 6.25 -14.14
C ARG A 169 -3.73 6.50 -14.45
N ARG A 170 -3.20 7.68 -14.10
CA ARG A 170 -1.78 8.02 -14.30
C ARG A 170 -0.85 7.00 -13.63
N ARG A 171 -1.16 6.62 -12.39
CA ARG A 171 -0.35 5.69 -11.57
C ARG A 171 -0.40 4.26 -12.10
N VAL A 172 -1.59 3.77 -12.47
CA VAL A 172 -1.73 2.43 -13.07
C VAL A 172 -1.10 2.38 -14.48
N THR A 173 -1.24 3.45 -15.27
CA THR A 173 -0.56 3.56 -16.57
C THR A 173 0.96 3.57 -16.43
N ALA A 174 1.52 4.16 -15.38
CA ALA A 174 2.97 4.11 -15.13
C ALA A 174 3.49 2.69 -14.94
N LEU A 175 2.73 1.85 -14.22
CA LEU A 175 3.03 0.42 -14.06
C LEU A 175 2.91 -0.33 -15.40
N TRP A 176 1.81 -0.10 -16.14
CA TRP A 176 1.57 -0.75 -17.43
C TRP A 176 2.67 -0.50 -18.46
N LYS A 177 3.24 0.72 -18.51
CA LYS A 177 4.34 1.05 -19.44
C LYS A 177 5.52 0.07 -19.36
N VAL A 178 5.76 -0.50 -18.18
CA VAL A 178 6.80 -1.50 -17.95
C VAL A 178 6.24 -2.92 -18.03
N LEU A 179 5.14 -3.17 -17.32
CA LEU A 179 4.56 -4.51 -17.17
C LEU A 179 3.83 -5.03 -18.43
N GLN A 180 3.66 -4.20 -19.47
CA GLN A 180 3.19 -4.65 -20.78
C GLN A 180 4.15 -5.64 -21.45
N ASP A 181 5.44 -5.58 -21.13
CA ASP A 181 6.41 -6.57 -21.60
C ASP A 181 6.12 -7.92 -20.94
N GLU A 182 5.83 -8.91 -21.79
CA GLU A 182 5.50 -10.28 -21.37
C GLU A 182 6.68 -10.97 -20.69
N ASN A 183 7.92 -10.55 -21.02
CA ASN A 183 9.15 -11.11 -20.49
C ASN A 183 9.68 -10.34 -19.27
N HIS A 184 8.95 -9.33 -18.78
CA HIS A 184 9.38 -8.56 -17.63
C HIS A 184 9.52 -9.46 -16.39
N ARG A 185 10.62 -9.31 -15.64
CA ARG A 185 10.98 -10.19 -14.52
C ARG A 185 9.91 -10.30 -13.43
N SER A 186 9.12 -9.25 -13.22
CA SER A 186 8.05 -9.21 -12.23
C SER A 186 6.95 -10.24 -12.48
N TRP A 187 6.85 -10.78 -13.70
CA TRP A 187 5.90 -11.85 -14.01
C TRP A 187 6.36 -13.24 -13.58
N LEU A 188 7.67 -13.45 -13.35
CA LEU A 188 8.24 -14.77 -13.03
C LEU A 188 7.56 -15.41 -11.81
N ALA A 189 7.43 -14.65 -10.72
CA ALA A 189 6.84 -15.14 -9.47
C ALA A 189 5.32 -15.38 -9.57
N THR A 190 4.65 -14.82 -10.58
CA THR A 190 3.20 -14.99 -10.80
C THR A 190 2.85 -16.27 -11.55
N GLY A 191 3.84 -16.91 -12.17
CA GLY A 191 3.69 -18.17 -12.90
C GLY A 191 2.59 -18.11 -13.97
N ARG A 192 1.68 -19.09 -13.95
CA ARG A 192 0.58 -19.20 -14.93
C ARG A 192 -0.42 -18.02 -14.88
N ASN A 193 -0.40 -17.21 -13.82
CA ASN A 193 -1.31 -16.07 -13.66
C ASN A 193 -0.85 -14.83 -14.42
N ALA A 194 0.40 -14.77 -14.90
CA ALA A 194 0.98 -13.61 -15.59
C ALA A 194 0.09 -13.09 -16.73
N ARG A 195 -0.43 -14.00 -17.57
CA ARG A 195 -1.32 -13.66 -18.69
C ARG A 195 -2.60 -12.95 -18.21
N ARG A 196 -3.21 -13.46 -17.12
CA ARG A 196 -4.41 -12.85 -16.52
C ARG A 196 -4.09 -11.48 -15.92
N GLY A 197 -3.00 -11.36 -15.17
CA GLY A 197 -2.59 -10.09 -14.57
C GLY A 197 -2.31 -9.02 -15.62
N ARG A 198 -1.60 -9.37 -16.69
CA ARG A 198 -1.33 -8.45 -17.81
C ARG A 198 -2.62 -8.03 -18.51
N ALA A 199 -3.55 -8.95 -18.73
CA ALA A 199 -4.86 -8.62 -19.29
C ALA A 199 -5.67 -7.68 -18.37
N ALA A 200 -5.62 -7.88 -17.06
CA ALA A 200 -6.26 -6.99 -16.10
C ALA A 200 -5.68 -5.55 -16.16
N LEU A 201 -4.36 -5.40 -16.15
CA LEU A 201 -3.72 -4.09 -16.30
C LEU A 201 -4.07 -3.42 -17.62
N ARG A 202 -4.09 -4.19 -18.72
CA ARG A 202 -4.48 -3.69 -20.04
C ARG A 202 -5.91 -3.12 -20.04
N VAL A 203 -6.86 -3.83 -19.43
CA VAL A 203 -8.24 -3.35 -19.27
C VAL A 203 -8.27 -2.07 -18.43
N LEU A 204 -7.57 -2.04 -17.29
CA LEU A 204 -7.52 -0.88 -16.39
C LEU A 204 -7.02 0.39 -17.08
N VAL A 205 -6.01 0.28 -17.95
CA VAL A 205 -5.49 1.43 -18.72
C VAL A 205 -6.32 1.74 -19.96
N GLY A 206 -7.13 0.80 -20.44
CA GLY A 206 -8.01 0.98 -21.59
C GLY A 206 -7.30 0.86 -22.94
N SER A 207 -6.36 -0.07 -23.07
CA SER A 207 -5.57 -0.34 -24.30
C SER A 207 -5.85 -1.71 -24.90
#